data_AF-A0A1M4M6M3-F1
#
_entry.id   AF-A0A1M4M6M3-F1
#
_cell.length_a   1.000
_cell.length_b   1.000
_cell.length_c   1.000
_cell.angle_alpha   90.00
_cell.angle_beta   90.00
_cell.angle_gamma   90.00
#
_symmetry.space_group_name_H-M   'P 1'
#
loop_
_entity.id
_entity.type
_entity.pdbx_description
1 polymer ?
#
loop_
_entity_poly.entity_id
_entity_poly.type
_entity_poly.pdbx_seq_one_letter_code
_entity_poly.pdbx_strand_id
1 'polypeptide(L)'
;MKLRYTPLQFKCLAAEEQDSKYHDKFNSFKSLDNSIYIVGTLHSMLAPIASVIKWLRPELKITYIMTDAGALSLHFSKTVKRLKNEKIIENTITIGHAFGGDLECVNIYTGIIAAKTIANSDVTIIAMGPGIVGTGTKYGFSGIEQGYIIDAVNKLGGLSFAVPRISFADERERHKGISHHTLTILNDIVSTKTNLALPVLNDEYADFINNQIKSNDLDKKHNIFFENGSEVIDALNYYGLDVKTMGRSYYDDEAFFHTLGAVAKVAINFLDSAQ
;
A
#
# COMPACT_ATOMS: atom_id res chain seq x y z
N MET A 1 16.78 -6.37 -10.67
CA MET A 1 17.03 -6.13 -9.24
C MET A 1 18.34 -5.37 -9.11
N LYS A 2 18.59 -4.65 -8.00
CA LYS A 2 19.89 -3.98 -7.77
C LYS A 2 21.08 -4.95 -7.74
N LEU A 3 20.86 -6.21 -7.33
CA LEU A 3 21.85 -7.30 -7.31
C LEU A 3 23.20 -6.89 -6.70
N ARG A 4 23.16 -6.23 -5.53
CA ARG A 4 24.35 -5.72 -4.84
C ARG A 4 25.39 -6.83 -4.64
N TYR A 5 26.66 -6.51 -4.85
CA TYR A 5 27.81 -7.40 -4.75
C TYR A 5 27.84 -8.58 -5.73
N THR A 6 27.04 -8.52 -6.80
CA THR A 6 27.13 -9.49 -7.91
C THR A 6 27.79 -8.85 -9.15
N PRO A 7 28.31 -9.65 -10.09
CA PRO A 7 28.78 -9.15 -11.39
C PRO A 7 27.69 -8.45 -12.23
N LEU A 8 26.41 -8.61 -11.87
CA LEU A 8 25.25 -8.02 -12.56
C LEU A 8 24.66 -6.85 -11.76
N GLN A 9 25.41 -6.28 -10.81
CA GLN A 9 24.94 -5.17 -9.99
C GLN A 9 24.62 -3.94 -10.85
N PHE A 10 23.44 -3.36 -10.62
CA PHE A 10 23.11 -2.02 -11.09
C PHE A 10 23.49 -1.02 -10.00
N LYS A 11 24.55 -0.24 -10.22
CA LYS A 11 24.93 0.84 -9.29
C LYS A 11 23.87 1.94 -9.36
N CYS A 12 23.22 2.19 -8.23
CA CYS A 12 22.26 3.26 -8.05
C CYS A 12 22.72 4.09 -6.86
N LEU A 13 22.77 5.42 -7.00
CA LEU A 13 23.02 6.31 -5.87
C LEU A 13 21.77 6.34 -4.99
N ALA A 14 21.83 5.74 -3.80
CA ALA A 14 20.72 5.83 -2.86
C ALA A 14 20.59 7.24 -2.29
N ALA A 15 19.37 7.66 -2.00
CA ALA A 15 19.04 9.02 -1.59
C ALA A 15 19.75 9.42 -0.29
N GLU A 16 20.02 8.46 0.59
CA GLU A 16 20.69 8.63 1.88
C GLU A 16 22.23 8.52 1.83
N GLU A 17 22.82 8.16 0.69
CA GLU A 17 24.29 8.06 0.55
C GLU A 17 24.98 9.41 0.76
N GLN A 18 26.23 9.41 1.23
CA GLN A 18 27.00 10.63 1.50
C GLN A 18 27.14 11.55 0.27
N ASP A 19 27.29 10.95 -0.92
CA ASP A 19 27.40 11.67 -2.19
C ASP A 19 26.05 12.21 -2.71
N SER A 20 24.94 11.88 -2.04
CA SER A 20 23.62 12.40 -2.38
C SER A 20 23.43 13.80 -1.80
N LYS A 21 22.89 14.71 -2.62
CA LYS A 21 22.45 16.05 -2.19
C LYS A 21 21.37 16.03 -1.08
N TYR A 22 20.80 14.86 -0.78
CA TYR A 22 19.78 14.68 0.25
C TYR A 22 20.33 14.08 1.55
N HIS A 23 21.62 13.77 1.64
CA HIS A 23 22.22 13.06 2.79
C HIS A 23 21.83 13.67 4.14
N ASP A 24 21.97 14.99 4.29
CA ASP A 24 21.69 15.67 5.55
C ASP A 24 20.22 15.65 5.96
N LYS A 25 19.28 15.44 5.02
CA LYS A 25 17.85 15.30 5.34
C LYS A 25 17.58 14.04 6.16
N PHE A 26 18.37 12.98 5.97
CA PHE A 26 18.24 11.75 6.76
C PHE A 26 18.84 11.92 8.15
N ASN A 27 19.98 12.60 8.26
CA ASN A 27 20.63 12.86 9.55
C ASN A 27 19.84 13.85 10.42
N SER A 28 19.13 14.80 9.79
CA SER A 28 18.30 15.78 10.50
C SER A 28 16.87 15.30 10.79
N PHE A 29 16.44 14.18 10.19
CA PHE A 29 15.10 13.62 10.36
C PHE A 29 14.76 13.36 11.83
N LYS A 30 13.52 13.70 12.23
CA LYS A 30 13.02 13.53 13.60
C LYS A 30 11.80 12.64 13.68
N SER A 31 10.83 12.88 12.80
CA SER A 31 9.50 12.28 12.87
C SER A 31 8.81 12.45 11.51
N LEU A 32 7.85 11.57 11.24
CA LEU A 32 6.95 11.66 10.10
C LEU A 32 5.80 12.65 10.33
N ASP A 33 5.64 13.16 11.55
CA ASP A 33 4.67 14.18 11.94
C ASP A 33 3.26 13.81 11.47
N ASN A 34 2.83 12.60 11.81
CA ASN A 34 1.55 12.01 11.46
C ASN A 34 1.27 11.92 9.94
N SER A 35 2.30 11.95 9.09
CA SER A 35 2.11 11.75 7.64
C SER A 35 1.51 10.38 7.33
N ILE A 36 0.74 10.29 6.24
CA ILE A 36 -0.09 9.14 5.91
C ILE A 36 0.65 8.13 5.03
N TYR A 37 0.58 6.86 5.44
CA TYR A 37 1.13 5.72 4.72
C TYR A 37 0.10 4.61 4.58
N ILE A 38 -0.31 4.34 3.35
CA ILE A 38 -1.20 3.24 2.99
C ILE A 38 -0.35 2.04 2.59
N VAL A 39 -0.44 0.95 3.36
CA VAL A 39 0.40 -0.24 3.18
C VAL A 39 -0.42 -1.36 2.57
N GLY A 40 -0.16 -1.67 1.30
CA GLY A 40 -0.80 -2.73 0.53
C GLY A 40 0.02 -4.01 0.43
N THR A 41 -0.64 -5.10 0.05
CA THR A 41 -0.01 -6.44 -0.11
C THR A 41 0.10 -6.88 -1.56
N LEU A 42 -0.43 -6.12 -2.51
CA LEU A 42 -0.43 -6.44 -3.93
C LEU A 42 -0.14 -5.21 -4.77
N HIS A 43 0.61 -5.38 -5.85
CA HIS A 43 0.85 -4.32 -6.82
C HIS A 43 -0.45 -3.79 -7.45
N SER A 44 -1.45 -4.64 -7.65
CA SER A 44 -2.76 -4.28 -8.22
C SER A 44 -3.57 -3.31 -7.36
N MET A 45 -3.22 -3.14 -6.07
CA MET A 45 -3.89 -2.19 -5.18
C MET A 45 -3.50 -0.74 -5.47
N LEU A 46 -2.34 -0.50 -6.10
CA LEU A 46 -1.81 0.85 -6.31
C LEU A 46 -2.76 1.73 -7.13
N ALA A 47 -3.17 1.25 -8.31
CA ALA A 47 -3.95 2.07 -9.24
C ALA A 47 -5.32 2.47 -8.68
N PRO A 48 -6.16 1.57 -8.13
CA PRO A 48 -7.46 1.96 -7.60
C PRO A 48 -7.34 2.92 -6.42
N ILE A 49 -6.43 2.67 -5.47
CA ILE A 49 -6.20 3.56 -4.32
C ILE A 49 -5.76 4.95 -4.79
N ALA A 50 -4.71 5.02 -5.61
CA ALA A 50 -4.18 6.30 -6.08
C ALA A 50 -5.21 7.08 -6.91
N SER A 51 -6.01 6.39 -7.73
CA SER A 51 -7.06 7.00 -8.56
C SER A 51 -8.14 7.64 -7.71
N VAL A 52 -8.63 6.95 -6.68
CA VAL A 52 -9.65 7.52 -5.78
C VAL A 52 -9.10 8.73 -5.04
N ILE A 53 -7.88 8.64 -4.49
CA ILE A 53 -7.24 9.77 -3.80
C ILE A 53 -7.14 10.98 -4.73
N LYS A 54 -6.58 10.77 -5.93
CA LYS A 54 -6.36 11.86 -6.89
C LYS A 54 -7.66 12.42 -7.44
N TRP A 55 -8.68 11.58 -7.65
CA TRP A 55 -9.98 12.02 -8.15
C TRP A 55 -10.71 12.89 -7.13
N LEU A 56 -10.68 12.51 -5.85
CA LEU A 56 -11.32 13.29 -4.77
C LEU A 56 -10.51 14.54 -4.41
N ARG A 57 -9.18 14.48 -4.47
CA ARG A 57 -8.26 15.54 -4.08
C ARG A 57 -7.11 15.71 -5.08
N PRO A 58 -7.36 16.37 -6.22
CA PRO A 58 -6.40 16.49 -7.32
C PRO A 58 -5.09 17.20 -6.96
N GLU A 59 -5.08 17.98 -5.88
CA GLU A 59 -3.91 18.71 -5.40
C GLU A 59 -2.93 17.86 -4.59
N LEU A 60 -3.38 16.72 -4.03
CA LEU A 60 -2.52 15.88 -3.19
C LEU A 60 -1.41 15.22 -3.99
N LYS A 61 -0.23 15.18 -3.39
CA LYS A 61 0.96 14.50 -3.90
C LYS A 61 1.03 13.09 -3.36
N ILE A 62 0.93 12.13 -4.27
CA ILE A 62 0.99 10.70 -4.00
C ILE A 62 2.38 10.17 -4.37
N THR A 63 3.05 9.55 -3.41
CA THR A 63 4.30 8.82 -3.64
C THR A 63 4.06 7.32 -3.54
N TYR A 64 4.57 6.56 -4.50
CA TYR A 64 4.57 5.10 -4.44
C TYR A 64 5.93 4.56 -4.00
N ILE A 65 5.99 3.84 -2.88
CA ILE A 65 7.17 3.07 -2.48
C ILE A 65 6.97 1.62 -2.94
N MET A 66 7.83 1.19 -3.87
CA MET A 66 7.88 -0.18 -4.36
C MET A 66 8.90 -1.00 -3.57
N THR A 67 8.41 -2.02 -2.85
CA THR A 67 9.25 -3.00 -2.14
C THR A 67 9.82 -4.06 -3.09
N ASP A 68 10.83 -4.78 -2.64
CA ASP A 68 11.52 -5.82 -3.40
C ASP A 68 10.95 -7.23 -3.20
N ALA A 69 9.82 -7.35 -2.52
CA ALA A 69 9.09 -8.61 -2.39
C ALA A 69 8.59 -9.16 -3.75
N GLY A 70 8.50 -8.27 -4.75
CA GLY A 70 8.48 -8.60 -6.18
C GLY A 70 9.81 -8.19 -6.83
N ALA A 71 10.47 -9.12 -7.51
CA ALA A 71 11.84 -8.94 -8.02
C ALA A 71 11.97 -8.12 -9.33
N LEU A 72 10.87 -7.58 -9.87
CA LEU A 72 10.84 -6.92 -11.18
C LEU A 72 11.21 -5.43 -11.10
N SER A 73 11.69 -4.89 -12.23
CA SER A 73 11.96 -3.45 -12.37
C SER A 73 10.67 -2.65 -12.30
N LEU A 74 10.71 -1.44 -11.74
CA LEU A 74 9.56 -0.54 -11.72
C LEU A 74 9.08 -0.22 -13.15
N HIS A 75 10.00 -0.09 -14.10
CA HIS A 75 9.69 0.19 -15.51
C HIS A 75 8.97 -0.96 -16.21
N PHE A 76 8.94 -2.17 -15.64
CA PHE A 76 8.13 -3.27 -16.16
C PHE A 76 6.63 -3.00 -15.98
N SER A 77 6.24 -2.21 -14.97
CA SER A 77 4.84 -1.91 -14.70
C SER A 77 4.29 -0.84 -15.66
N LYS A 78 3.46 -1.29 -16.61
CA LYS A 78 2.64 -0.38 -17.45
C LYS A 78 1.71 0.49 -16.59
N THR A 79 1.22 -0.05 -15.47
CA THR A 79 0.38 0.66 -14.52
C THR A 79 1.11 1.85 -13.91
N VAL A 80 2.29 1.64 -13.33
CA VAL A 80 3.08 2.74 -12.73
C VAL A 80 3.45 3.78 -13.77
N LYS A 81 3.88 3.36 -14.97
CA LYS A 81 4.16 4.27 -16.09
C LYS A 81 2.94 5.14 -16.43
N ARG A 82 1.75 4.55 -16.49
CA ARG A 82 0.51 5.26 -16.80
C ARG A 82 0.13 6.24 -15.69
N LEU A 83 0.13 5.81 -14.43
CA LEU A 83 -0.18 6.66 -13.28
C LEU A 83 0.76 7.88 -13.19
N LYS A 84 2.06 7.69 -13.48
CA LYS A 84 3.03 8.80 -13.56
C LYS A 84 2.72 9.77 -14.71
N ASN A 85 2.43 9.25 -15.90
CA ASN A 85 2.13 10.07 -17.08
C ASN A 85 0.86 10.90 -16.89
N GLU A 86 -0.15 10.34 -16.23
CA GLU A 86 -1.42 11.01 -15.91
C GLU A 86 -1.33 11.87 -14.64
N LYS A 87 -0.17 11.94 -13.99
CA LYS A 87 0.06 12.66 -12.73
C LYS A 87 -0.89 12.23 -11.61
N ILE A 88 -1.30 10.96 -11.62
CA ILE A 88 -2.05 10.34 -10.51
C ILE A 88 -1.09 10.03 -9.36
N ILE A 89 0.16 9.68 -9.67
CA ILE A 89 1.25 9.65 -8.70
C ILE A 89 2.37 10.56 -9.16
N GLU A 90 2.95 11.32 -8.23
CA GLU A 90 3.99 12.31 -8.49
C GLU A 90 5.37 11.66 -8.47
N ASN A 91 5.61 10.79 -7.49
CA ASN A 91 6.93 10.23 -7.21
C ASN A 91 6.86 8.72 -6.99
N THR A 92 7.97 8.06 -7.30
CA THR A 92 8.20 6.64 -7.06
C THR A 92 9.53 6.46 -6.34
N ILE A 93 9.54 5.56 -5.36
CA ILE A 93 10.73 5.23 -4.58
C ILE A 93 10.88 3.72 -4.58
N THR A 94 12.08 3.22 -4.89
CA THR A 94 12.38 1.78 -4.83
C THR A 94 13.33 1.48 -3.69
N ILE A 95 12.96 0.50 -2.86
CA ILE A 95 13.73 0.09 -1.68
C ILE A 95 14.33 -1.32 -1.84
N GLY A 96 15.28 -1.69 -0.98
CA GLY A 96 15.88 -3.02 -0.99
C GLY A 96 16.55 -3.31 -2.33
N HIS A 97 16.17 -4.43 -2.96
CA HIS A 97 16.64 -4.84 -4.28
C HIS A 97 15.73 -4.43 -5.45
N ALA A 98 14.59 -3.79 -5.19
CA ALA A 98 13.79 -3.13 -6.22
C ALA A 98 14.57 -1.94 -6.78
N PHE A 99 14.27 -1.55 -8.01
CA PHE A 99 15.03 -0.52 -8.74
C PHE A 99 14.20 0.10 -9.88
N GLY A 100 14.60 1.30 -10.28
CA GLY A 100 13.99 2.09 -11.35
C GLY A 100 13.00 3.15 -10.87
N GLY A 101 12.99 3.48 -9.56
CA GLY A 101 12.20 4.60 -9.02
C GLY A 101 12.85 5.96 -9.31
N ASP A 102 12.09 7.05 -9.08
CA ASP A 102 12.62 8.42 -9.11
C ASP A 102 13.68 8.63 -8.01
N LEU A 103 13.50 7.95 -6.88
CA LEU A 103 14.48 7.83 -5.80
C LEU A 103 14.77 6.36 -5.52
N GLU A 104 16.02 6.10 -5.14
CA GLU A 104 16.48 4.78 -4.71
C GLU A 104 16.82 4.85 -3.24
N CYS A 105 16.34 3.90 -2.44
CA CYS A 105 16.64 3.83 -1.01
C CYS A 105 17.11 2.42 -0.63
N VAL A 106 17.83 2.30 0.49
CA VAL A 106 18.38 1.02 0.95
C VAL A 106 17.29 0.13 1.54
N ASN A 107 16.36 0.68 2.30
CA ASN A 107 15.36 -0.08 3.06
C ASN A 107 14.05 0.70 3.24
N ILE A 108 13.09 0.10 3.95
CA ILE A 108 11.78 0.71 4.19
C ILE A 108 11.85 2.03 4.96
N TYR A 109 12.71 2.12 5.99
CA TYR A 109 12.83 3.32 6.83
C TYR A 109 13.33 4.51 6.02
N THR A 110 14.38 4.31 5.21
CA THR A 110 14.93 5.34 4.32
C THR A 110 13.94 5.71 3.22
N GLY A 111 13.20 4.75 2.66
CA GLY A 111 12.14 5.03 1.69
C GLY A 111 11.01 5.91 2.25
N ILE A 112 10.55 5.61 3.47
CA ILE A 112 9.51 6.36 4.17
C ILE A 112 9.99 7.80 4.50
N ILE A 113 11.23 7.94 4.99
CA ILE A 113 11.83 9.26 5.25
C ILE A 113 11.97 10.06 3.95
N ALA A 114 12.39 9.42 2.86
CA ALA A 114 12.52 10.05 1.56
C ALA A 114 11.16 10.52 1.01
N ALA A 115 10.10 9.73 1.18
CA ALA A 115 8.74 10.11 0.78
C ALA A 115 8.29 11.41 1.47
N LYS A 116 8.54 11.55 2.77
CA LYS A 116 8.23 12.78 3.51
C LYS A 116 9.14 13.94 3.14
N THR A 117 10.45 13.76 3.29
CA THR A 117 11.41 14.88 3.33
C THR A 117 11.94 15.30 1.95
N ILE A 118 11.89 14.41 0.95
CA ILE A 118 12.40 14.66 -0.40
C ILE A 118 11.24 14.78 -1.38
N ALA A 119 10.35 13.78 -1.41
CA ALA A 119 9.21 13.77 -2.32
C ALA A 119 8.08 14.72 -1.87
N ASN A 120 8.08 15.19 -0.62
CA ASN A 120 7.04 16.02 -0.02
C ASN A 120 5.65 15.41 -0.24
N SER A 121 5.53 14.11 0.03
CA SER A 121 4.29 13.36 -0.17
C SER A 121 3.25 13.75 0.86
N ASP A 122 2.01 13.96 0.41
CA ASP A 122 0.84 14.11 1.27
C ASP A 122 0.30 12.72 1.68
N VAL A 123 0.25 11.80 0.70
CA VAL A 123 -0.08 10.39 0.92
C VAL A 123 0.98 9.50 0.30
N THR A 124 1.49 8.51 1.03
CA THR A 124 2.42 7.52 0.49
C THR A 124 1.75 6.15 0.42
N ILE A 125 1.75 5.53 -0.75
CA ILE A 125 1.29 4.15 -0.93
C ILE A 125 2.51 3.24 -0.96
N ILE A 126 2.53 2.19 -0.15
CA ILE A 126 3.62 1.21 -0.07
C ILE A 126 3.07 -0.14 -0.49
N ALA A 127 3.63 -0.76 -1.52
CA ALA A 127 3.29 -2.12 -1.91
C ALA A 127 4.41 -2.72 -2.76
N MET A 128 4.48 -4.05 -2.79
CA MET A 128 5.39 -4.76 -3.69
C MET A 128 5.21 -4.39 -5.17
N GLY A 129 6.30 -4.54 -5.92
CA GLY A 129 6.26 -4.51 -7.38
C GLY A 129 5.46 -5.68 -7.97
N PRO A 130 5.35 -5.77 -9.31
CA PRO A 130 4.68 -6.90 -9.94
C PRO A 130 5.32 -8.24 -9.56
N GLY A 131 4.48 -9.21 -9.20
CA GLY A 131 4.89 -10.53 -8.74
C GLY A 131 4.62 -10.73 -7.24
N ILE A 132 4.03 -11.86 -6.89
CA ILE A 132 3.79 -12.28 -5.52
C ILE A 132 4.17 -13.75 -5.37
N VAL A 133 4.79 -14.12 -4.25
CA VAL A 133 5.09 -15.50 -3.90
C VAL A 133 4.18 -15.94 -2.76
N GLY A 134 3.72 -17.19 -2.83
CA GLY A 134 2.97 -17.85 -1.78
C GLY A 134 3.23 -19.35 -1.83
N THR A 135 3.62 -19.94 -0.71
CA THR A 135 3.92 -21.38 -0.61
C THR A 135 2.76 -22.18 0.00
N GLY A 136 1.71 -21.49 0.46
CA GLY A 136 0.60 -22.09 1.18
C GLY A 136 0.87 -22.36 2.67
N THR A 137 2.07 -22.08 3.17
CA THR A 137 2.35 -22.13 4.62
C THR A 137 1.93 -20.83 5.30
N LYS A 138 1.66 -20.90 6.61
CA LYS A 138 1.11 -19.79 7.41
C LYS A 138 1.84 -18.46 7.20
N TYR A 139 3.16 -18.47 7.11
CA TYR A 139 4.00 -17.26 6.97
C TYR A 139 4.72 -17.16 5.62
N GLY A 140 4.53 -18.14 4.73
CA GLY A 140 5.29 -18.26 3.49
C GLY A 140 4.66 -17.49 2.32
N PHE A 141 4.46 -16.19 2.47
CA PHE A 141 3.93 -15.34 1.38
C PHE A 141 4.53 -13.94 1.40
N SER A 142 4.79 -13.35 0.23
CA SER A 142 5.47 -12.05 0.10
C SER A 142 4.76 -10.92 0.83
N GLY A 143 3.42 -10.91 0.79
CA GLY A 143 2.59 -9.85 1.40
C GLY A 143 2.70 -9.75 2.92
N ILE A 144 3.36 -10.70 3.58
CA ILE A 144 3.61 -10.67 5.03
C ILE A 144 4.41 -9.42 5.44
N GLU A 145 5.14 -8.82 4.51
CA GLU A 145 5.89 -7.58 4.72
C GLU A 145 5.03 -6.40 5.19
N GLN A 146 3.73 -6.40 4.87
CA GLN A 146 2.79 -5.36 5.34
C GLN A 146 2.89 -5.17 6.85
N GLY A 147 3.13 -6.26 7.60
CA GLY A 147 3.21 -6.21 9.06
C GLY A 147 4.35 -5.34 9.59
N TYR A 148 5.59 -5.66 9.24
CA TYR A 148 6.74 -4.89 9.72
C TYR A 148 6.81 -3.49 9.08
N ILE A 149 6.22 -3.29 7.89
CA ILE A 149 6.14 -1.97 7.26
C ILE A 149 5.21 -1.05 8.06
N ILE A 150 4.06 -1.55 8.51
CA ILE A 150 3.15 -0.84 9.43
C ILE A 150 3.90 -0.44 10.70
N ASP A 151 4.63 -1.37 11.30
CA ASP A 151 5.40 -1.10 12.51
C ASP A 151 6.51 -0.06 12.26
N ALA A 152 7.16 -0.09 11.09
CA ALA A 152 8.16 0.90 10.71
C ALA A 152 7.57 2.32 10.55
N VAL A 153 6.41 2.45 9.90
CA VAL A 153 5.69 3.74 9.79
C VAL A 153 5.37 4.29 11.18
N ASN A 154 4.74 3.46 12.02
CA ASN A 154 4.31 3.87 13.35
C ASN A 154 5.51 4.22 14.25
N LYS A 155 6.61 3.45 14.14
CA LYS A 155 7.84 3.70 14.90
C LYS A 155 8.47 5.06 14.59
N LEU A 156 8.32 5.55 13.37
CA LEU A 156 8.82 6.86 12.95
C LEU A 156 7.77 7.99 13.13
N GLY A 157 6.64 7.74 13.80
CA GLY A 157 5.61 8.74 14.08
C GLY A 157 4.67 9.05 12.92
N GLY A 158 4.49 8.12 11.99
CA GLY A 158 3.53 8.22 10.88
C GLY A 158 2.19 7.57 11.22
N LEU A 159 1.18 7.83 10.39
CA LEU A 159 -0.12 7.17 10.45
C LEU A 159 -0.19 6.05 9.41
N SER A 160 -0.25 4.81 9.89
CA SER A 160 -0.39 3.63 9.03
C SER A 160 -1.85 3.30 8.72
N PHE A 161 -2.11 2.94 7.46
CA PHE A 161 -3.38 2.41 6.97
C PHE A 161 -3.12 1.05 6.33
N ALA A 162 -3.60 -0.01 6.95
CA ALA A 162 -3.49 -1.35 6.38
C ALA A 162 -4.55 -1.51 5.28
N VAL A 163 -4.15 -1.96 4.09
CA VAL A 163 -5.09 -2.38 3.04
C VAL A 163 -5.38 -3.87 3.22
N PRO A 164 -6.58 -4.25 3.71
CA PRO A 164 -6.94 -5.66 3.77
C PRO A 164 -7.26 -6.16 2.36
N ARG A 165 -7.04 -7.45 2.14
CA ARG A 165 -7.60 -8.14 0.98
C ARG A 165 -8.93 -8.75 1.39
N ILE A 166 -10.01 -8.21 0.84
CA ILE A 166 -11.37 -8.74 1.01
C ILE A 166 -11.86 -9.21 -0.36
N SER A 167 -12.52 -10.36 -0.39
CA SER A 167 -13.12 -10.90 -1.61
C SER A 167 -14.27 -11.84 -1.24
N PHE A 168 -15.30 -11.86 -2.06
CA PHE A 168 -16.37 -12.88 -2.00
C PHE A 168 -16.50 -13.65 -3.32
N ALA A 169 -15.59 -13.40 -4.27
CA ALA A 169 -15.61 -13.95 -5.62
C ALA A 169 -15.19 -15.43 -5.71
N ASP A 170 -14.62 -15.99 -4.65
CA ASP A 170 -14.27 -17.41 -4.57
C ASP A 170 -15.36 -18.18 -3.82
N GLU A 171 -15.84 -19.27 -4.41
CA GLU A 171 -16.92 -20.07 -3.81
C GLU A 171 -16.52 -20.75 -2.51
N ARG A 172 -15.22 -21.04 -2.34
CA ARG A 172 -14.70 -21.74 -1.16
C ARG A 172 -14.72 -20.81 0.05
N GLU A 173 -15.39 -21.24 1.11
CA GLU A 173 -15.63 -20.46 2.33
C GLU A 173 -14.39 -19.79 2.92
N ARG A 174 -13.25 -20.51 2.97
CA ARG A 174 -11.97 -19.98 3.48
C ARG A 174 -11.37 -18.82 2.66
N HIS A 175 -11.90 -18.56 1.47
CA HIS A 175 -11.45 -17.49 0.58
C HIS A 175 -12.46 -16.33 0.52
N LYS A 176 -13.55 -16.40 1.32
CA LYS A 176 -14.55 -15.33 1.46
C LYS A 176 -14.18 -14.37 2.60
N GLY A 177 -14.61 -13.12 2.47
CA GLY A 177 -14.35 -12.05 3.43
C GLY A 177 -12.89 -11.62 3.48
N ILE A 178 -12.42 -11.27 4.67
CA ILE A 178 -11.02 -10.90 4.95
C ILE A 178 -10.12 -12.12 4.73
N SER A 179 -9.13 -12.00 3.86
CA SER A 179 -8.24 -13.10 3.53
C SER A 179 -7.43 -13.60 4.73
N HIS A 180 -7.14 -14.91 4.77
CA HIS A 180 -6.26 -15.49 5.80
C HIS A 180 -4.87 -14.84 5.89
N HIS A 181 -4.32 -14.37 4.77
CA HIS A 181 -3.05 -13.63 4.78
C HIS A 181 -3.20 -12.30 5.54
N THR A 182 -4.26 -11.53 5.25
CA THR A 182 -4.57 -10.30 5.99
C THR A 182 -4.79 -10.57 7.48
N LEU A 183 -5.59 -11.60 7.82
CA LEU A 183 -5.81 -11.97 9.21
C LEU A 183 -4.49 -12.34 9.93
N THR A 184 -3.63 -13.11 9.27
CA THR A 184 -2.32 -13.49 9.83
C THR A 184 -1.43 -12.27 10.06
N ILE A 185 -1.37 -11.34 9.10
CA ILE A 185 -0.58 -10.11 9.24
C ILE A 185 -1.07 -9.29 10.45
N LEU A 186 -2.36 -9.00 10.51
CA LEU A 186 -2.96 -8.15 11.53
C LEU A 186 -2.93 -8.80 12.92
N ASN A 187 -3.06 -10.12 13.01
CA ASN A 187 -3.06 -10.81 14.30
C ASN A 187 -1.71 -11.13 14.87
N ASP A 188 -0.81 -11.61 14.02
CA ASP A 188 0.40 -12.33 14.46
C ASP A 188 1.69 -11.56 14.16
N ILE A 189 1.68 -10.67 13.16
CA ILE A 189 2.90 -10.02 12.65
C ILE A 189 2.98 -8.56 13.09
N VAL A 190 1.90 -7.79 12.90
CA VAL A 190 1.84 -6.38 13.28
C VAL A 190 1.94 -6.27 14.80
N SER A 191 2.91 -5.49 15.29
CA SER A 191 3.11 -5.27 16.72
C SER A 191 2.46 -3.98 17.24
N THR A 192 2.04 -3.09 16.35
CA THR A 192 1.48 -1.77 16.67
C THR A 192 0.04 -1.58 16.15
N LYS A 193 -0.71 -0.60 16.68
CA LYS A 193 -2.06 -0.32 16.16
C LYS A 193 -1.96 0.33 14.78
N THR A 194 -2.84 -0.07 13.86
CA THR A 194 -2.97 0.54 12.53
C THR A 194 -4.42 0.92 12.27
N ASN A 195 -4.66 1.76 11.27
CA ASN A 195 -6.00 2.10 10.81
C ASN A 195 -6.43 1.08 9.74
N LEU A 196 -7.49 0.32 10.02
CA LEU A 196 -8.05 -0.70 9.14
C LEU A 196 -9.37 -0.19 8.57
N ALA A 197 -9.35 0.26 7.32
CA ALA A 197 -10.56 0.64 6.60
C ALA A 197 -11.18 -0.57 5.90
N LEU A 198 -12.49 -0.73 6.07
CA LEU A 198 -13.31 -1.80 5.52
C LEU A 198 -14.44 -1.20 4.67
N PRO A 199 -14.82 -1.85 3.56
CA PRO A 199 -15.92 -1.36 2.74
C PRO A 199 -17.26 -1.57 3.45
N VAL A 200 -18.19 -0.64 3.24
CA VAL A 200 -19.62 -0.90 3.45
C VAL A 200 -20.10 -1.82 2.33
N LEU A 201 -20.62 -3.00 2.68
CA LEU A 201 -21.16 -4.01 1.76
C LEU A 201 -22.61 -4.32 2.15
N ASN A 202 -23.27 -5.20 1.39
CA ASN A 202 -24.59 -5.72 1.76
C ASN A 202 -24.56 -6.44 3.13
N ASP A 203 -25.73 -6.60 3.74
CA ASP A 203 -25.87 -7.12 5.12
C ASP A 203 -25.20 -8.50 5.30
N GLU A 204 -25.36 -9.41 4.34
CA GLU A 204 -24.75 -10.75 4.39
C GLU A 204 -23.21 -10.68 4.47
N TYR A 205 -22.59 -9.86 3.62
CA TYR A 205 -21.14 -9.69 3.59
C TYR A 205 -20.63 -8.89 4.78
N ALA A 206 -21.40 -7.90 5.24
CA ALA A 206 -21.09 -7.13 6.43
C ALA A 206 -21.09 -8.01 7.69
N ASP A 207 -22.09 -8.88 7.86
CA ASP A 207 -22.16 -9.83 8.97
C ASP A 207 -21.00 -10.82 8.94
N PHE A 208 -20.63 -11.32 7.76
CA PHE A 208 -19.46 -12.19 7.60
C PHE A 208 -18.16 -11.51 8.04
N ILE A 209 -17.92 -10.28 7.58
CA ILE A 209 -16.73 -9.49 7.95
C ILE A 209 -16.74 -9.18 9.46
N ASN A 210 -17.89 -8.79 10.02
CA ASN A 210 -18.02 -8.51 11.45
C ASN A 210 -17.71 -9.73 12.33
N ASN A 211 -18.12 -10.93 11.89
CA ASN A 211 -17.76 -12.18 12.56
C ASN A 211 -16.25 -12.45 12.48
N GLN A 212 -15.61 -12.18 11.34
CA GLN A 212 -14.15 -12.31 11.21
C GLN A 212 -13.41 -11.31 12.11
N ILE A 213 -13.86 -10.06 12.20
CA ILE A 213 -13.29 -9.04 13.09
C ILE A 213 -13.30 -9.53 14.54
N LYS A 214 -14.48 -9.94 15.02
CA LYS A 214 -14.68 -10.37 16.42
C LYS A 214 -13.90 -11.64 16.76
N SER A 215 -13.95 -12.65 15.89
CA SER A 215 -13.25 -13.93 16.11
C SER A 215 -11.72 -13.81 16.09
N ASN A 216 -11.21 -12.71 15.54
CA ASN A 216 -9.78 -12.42 15.46
C ASN A 216 -9.36 -11.25 16.37
N ASP A 217 -10.26 -10.69 17.19
CA ASP A 217 -9.99 -9.53 18.05
C ASP A 217 -9.39 -8.32 17.32
N LEU A 218 -9.73 -8.13 16.03
CA LEU A 218 -9.14 -7.06 15.21
C LEU A 218 -9.53 -5.67 15.74
N ASP A 219 -10.73 -5.53 16.28
CA ASP A 219 -11.27 -4.31 16.89
C ASP A 219 -10.56 -3.92 18.18
N LYS A 220 -9.95 -4.88 18.87
CA LYS A 220 -9.13 -4.62 20.07
C LYS A 220 -7.71 -4.22 19.68
N LYS A 221 -7.19 -4.78 18.58
CA LYS A 221 -5.82 -4.58 18.10
C LYS A 221 -5.64 -3.35 17.22
N HIS A 222 -6.66 -2.96 16.45
CA HIS A 222 -6.56 -1.92 15.42
C HIS A 222 -7.75 -0.96 15.46
N ASN A 223 -7.60 0.19 14.81
CA ASN A 223 -8.68 1.16 14.67
C ASN A 223 -9.50 0.79 13.43
N ILE A 224 -10.76 0.40 13.60
CA ILE A 224 -11.61 -0.04 12.49
C ILE A 224 -12.49 1.10 11.99
N PHE A 225 -12.50 1.30 10.68
CA PHE A 225 -13.35 2.27 9.99
C PHE A 225 -14.14 1.57 8.91
N PHE A 226 -15.44 1.87 8.80
CA PHE A 226 -16.27 1.44 7.68
C PHE A 226 -16.55 2.64 6.80
N GLU A 227 -16.35 2.48 5.49
CA GLU A 227 -16.52 3.57 4.53
C GLU A 227 -17.03 3.04 3.19
N ASN A 228 -17.85 3.83 2.49
CA ASN A 228 -18.33 3.47 1.17
C ASN A 228 -17.24 3.75 0.13
N GLY A 229 -16.67 2.68 -0.44
CA GLY A 229 -15.65 2.76 -1.49
C GLY A 229 -16.14 2.43 -2.90
N SER A 230 -17.45 2.40 -3.14
CA SER A 230 -18.02 2.02 -4.44
C SER A 230 -17.61 2.94 -5.60
N GLU A 231 -17.34 4.21 -5.32
CA GLU A 231 -16.88 5.23 -6.28
C GLU A 231 -15.50 4.96 -6.90
N VAL A 232 -14.80 3.93 -6.45
CA VAL A 232 -13.57 3.44 -7.08
C VAL A 232 -13.74 3.17 -8.57
N ILE A 233 -14.93 2.69 -9.00
CA ILE A 233 -15.20 2.44 -10.42
C ILE A 233 -15.27 3.74 -11.21
N ASP A 234 -15.85 4.80 -10.63
CA ASP A 234 -15.97 6.10 -11.26
C ASP A 234 -14.60 6.75 -11.42
N ALA A 235 -13.75 6.68 -10.39
CA ALA A 235 -12.37 7.15 -10.47
C ALA A 235 -11.55 6.39 -11.52
N LEU A 236 -11.67 5.05 -11.57
CA LEU A 236 -10.99 4.24 -12.59
C LEU A 236 -11.47 4.58 -14.00
N ASN A 237 -12.77 4.75 -14.20
CA ASN A 237 -13.36 5.13 -15.49
C ASN A 237 -12.93 6.55 -15.91
N TYR A 238 -12.88 7.50 -14.98
CA TYR A 238 -12.44 8.87 -15.23
C TYR A 238 -11.02 8.93 -15.81
N TYR A 239 -10.10 8.12 -15.27
CA TYR A 239 -8.74 8.00 -15.79
C TYR A 239 -8.60 6.95 -16.91
N GLY A 240 -9.68 6.25 -17.28
CA GLY A 240 -9.69 5.18 -18.29
C GLY A 240 -8.83 3.97 -17.93
N LEU A 241 -8.68 3.66 -16.64
CA LEU A 241 -7.81 2.61 -16.11
C LEU A 241 -8.54 1.25 -16.05
N ASP A 242 -8.15 0.32 -16.92
CA ASP A 242 -8.57 -1.10 -16.81
C ASP A 242 -7.61 -1.84 -15.86
N VAL A 243 -8.05 -2.03 -14.61
CA VAL A 243 -7.27 -2.69 -13.56
C VAL A 243 -7.82 -4.09 -13.31
N LYS A 244 -6.90 -5.06 -13.29
CA LYS A 244 -7.22 -6.44 -12.91
C LYS A 244 -6.37 -6.89 -11.73
N THR A 245 -6.93 -7.75 -10.90
CA THR A 245 -6.26 -8.39 -9.77
C THR A 245 -6.46 -9.90 -9.88
N MET A 246 -5.36 -10.68 -9.93
CA MET A 246 -5.45 -12.15 -10.09
C MET A 246 -6.33 -12.60 -11.26
N GLY A 247 -6.35 -11.83 -12.36
CA GLY A 247 -7.19 -12.09 -13.54
C GLY A 247 -8.63 -11.56 -13.45
N ARG A 248 -9.07 -11.05 -12.30
CA ARG A 248 -10.41 -10.51 -12.05
C ARG A 248 -10.46 -9.00 -12.27
N SER A 249 -11.49 -8.54 -12.97
CA SER A 249 -11.87 -7.12 -13.12
C SER A 249 -12.70 -6.64 -11.93
N TYR A 250 -13.11 -5.36 -11.97
CA TYR A 250 -14.03 -4.80 -10.98
C TYR A 250 -15.30 -5.63 -10.79
N TYR A 251 -15.97 -5.97 -11.89
CA TYR A 251 -17.24 -6.70 -11.88
C TYR A 251 -17.12 -8.15 -11.42
N ASP A 252 -15.91 -8.70 -11.43
CA ASP A 252 -15.65 -10.05 -10.95
C ASP A 252 -15.43 -10.09 -9.42
N ASP A 253 -15.06 -8.98 -8.78
CA ASP A 253 -14.74 -8.93 -7.34
C ASP A 253 -14.94 -7.51 -6.74
N GLU A 254 -16.18 -7.02 -6.74
CA GLU A 254 -16.50 -5.67 -6.30
C GLU A 254 -16.02 -5.37 -4.87
N ALA A 255 -16.15 -6.34 -3.96
CA ALA A 255 -15.71 -6.18 -2.57
C ALA A 255 -14.22 -5.86 -2.45
N PHE A 256 -13.38 -6.45 -3.31
CA PHE A 256 -11.95 -6.12 -3.36
C PHE A 256 -11.75 -4.65 -3.73
N PHE A 257 -12.40 -4.18 -4.80
CA PHE A 257 -12.21 -2.81 -5.27
C PHE A 257 -12.85 -1.78 -4.33
N HIS A 258 -14.04 -2.06 -3.79
CA HIS A 258 -14.68 -1.21 -2.78
C HIS A 258 -13.80 -1.05 -1.54
N THR A 259 -13.08 -2.10 -1.13
CA THR A 259 -12.09 -2.00 -0.05
C THR A 259 -11.01 -0.97 -0.37
N LEU A 260 -10.50 -0.95 -1.62
CA LEU A 260 -9.47 0.01 -2.03
C LEU A 260 -9.98 1.44 -2.02
N GLY A 261 -11.23 1.67 -2.46
CA GLY A 261 -11.88 2.96 -2.36
C GLY A 261 -12.09 3.41 -0.91
N ALA A 262 -12.54 2.50 -0.04
CA ALA A 262 -12.75 2.79 1.38
C ALA A 262 -11.44 3.20 2.06
N VAL A 263 -10.34 2.47 1.82
CA VAL A 263 -9.02 2.83 2.36
C VAL A 263 -8.56 4.21 1.90
N ALA A 264 -8.72 4.52 0.61
CA ALA A 264 -8.36 5.82 0.06
C ALA A 264 -9.11 6.97 0.77
N LYS A 265 -10.43 6.83 0.94
CA LYS A 265 -11.28 7.84 1.58
C LYS A 265 -10.97 8.04 3.04
N VAL A 266 -10.87 6.95 3.80
CA VAL A 266 -10.54 7.04 5.24
C VAL A 266 -9.17 7.70 5.40
N ALA A 267 -8.19 7.35 4.58
CA ALA A 267 -6.88 8.01 4.61
C ALA A 267 -6.98 9.52 4.33
N ILE A 268 -7.76 9.96 3.32
CA ILE A 268 -7.95 11.39 3.03
C ILE A 268 -8.64 12.11 4.21
N ASN A 269 -9.67 11.52 4.81
CA ASN A 269 -10.39 12.13 5.92
C ASN A 269 -9.48 12.44 7.12
N PHE A 270 -8.42 11.65 7.31
CA PHE A 270 -7.41 11.91 8.34
C PHE A 270 -6.53 13.14 8.04
N LEU A 271 -6.27 13.46 6.77
CA LEU A 271 -5.58 14.70 6.41
C LEU A 271 -6.38 15.92 6.82
N ASP A 272 -7.69 15.88 6.62
CA ASP A 272 -8.59 16.99 6.92
C ASP A 272 -8.76 17.21 8.43
N SER A 273 -8.69 16.13 9.22
CA SER A 273 -8.74 16.21 10.69
C SER A 273 -7.45 16.73 11.35
N ALA A 274 -6.35 16.81 10.60
CA ALA A 274 -5.03 17.24 11.08
C ALA A 274 -4.71 18.71 10.76
N GLN A 275 -5.58 19.39 9.99
CA GLN A 275 -5.51 20.83 9.69
C GLN A 275 -6.41 21.62 10.64
#